data_AF-A0A7S0HQ55-F1
#
_entry.id   AF-A0A7S0HQ55-F1
#
_cell.length_a   1.000
_cell.length_b   1.000
_cell.length_c   1.000
_cell.angle_alpha   90.00
_cell.angle_beta   90.00
_cell.angle_gamma   90.00
#
_symmetry.space_group_name_H-M   'P 1'
#
loop_
_entity.id
_entity.type
_entity.pdbx_description
1 polymer ?
#
loop_
_entity_poly.entity_id
_entity_poly.type
_entity_poly.pdbx_seq_one_letter_code
_entity_poly.pdbx_strand_id
1 'polypeptide(L)'
;SKETERGGHSVNKRRVERKLNELVVEVVDLVGPDNAEESEKMSSTKLRKMILGSFNSAGLNPLCKQGGEVGELEHIRSTPETLPYVIGLTGGIASGKTTISNVLKKGECEIIDCDKLGHSAYLKGSKTFHQVVD
;
A
#
# COMPACT_ATOMS: atom_id res chain seq x y z
N SER A 1 9.04 -23.12 -6.62
CA SER A 1 7.69 -23.08 -7.24
C SER A 1 7.79 -23.31 -8.73
N LYS A 2 7.10 -24.33 -9.25
CA LYS A 2 7.06 -24.69 -10.69
C LYS A 2 6.62 -23.54 -11.62
N GLU A 3 5.94 -22.54 -11.08
CA GLU A 3 5.48 -21.35 -11.82
C GLU A 3 6.64 -20.41 -12.22
N THR A 4 7.66 -20.28 -11.38
CA THR A 4 8.79 -19.35 -11.59
C THR A 4 10.00 -19.96 -12.30
N GLU A 5 9.97 -21.27 -12.57
CA GLU A 5 11.03 -22.01 -13.27
C GLU A 5 11.30 -21.45 -14.67
N ARG A 6 10.24 -21.23 -15.47
CA ARG A 6 10.35 -20.61 -16.80
C ARG A 6 10.96 -19.20 -16.74
N GLY A 7 10.68 -18.46 -15.67
CA GLY A 7 11.29 -17.16 -15.40
C GLY A 7 12.80 -17.28 -15.18
N GLY A 8 13.24 -18.25 -14.38
CA GLY A 8 14.67 -18.56 -14.17
C GLY A 8 15.41 -18.87 -15.48
N HIS A 9 14.84 -19.72 -16.34
CA HIS A 9 15.43 -20.04 -17.64
C HIS A 9 15.49 -18.84 -18.60
N SER A 10 14.46 -17.98 -18.58
CA SER A 10 14.44 -16.73 -19.35
C SER A 10 15.58 -15.78 -18.91
N VAL A 11 15.86 -15.72 -17.60
CA VAL A 11 16.98 -14.95 -17.06
C VAL A 11 18.32 -15.53 -17.50
N ASN A 12 18.52 -16.86 -17.44
CA ASN A 12 19.75 -17.48 -17.92
C ASN A 12 20.00 -17.24 -19.41
N LYS A 13 18.96 -17.29 -20.25
CA LYS A 13 19.08 -16.94 -21.67
C LYS A 13 19.65 -15.52 -21.86
N ARG A 14 19.13 -14.54 -21.11
CA ARG A 14 19.61 -13.15 -21.12
C ARG A 14 21.03 -13.00 -20.56
N ARG A 15 21.46 -13.88 -19.65
CA ARG A 15 22.81 -13.90 -19.06
C ARG A 15 23.84 -14.42 -20.06
N VAL A 16 23.52 -15.50 -20.77
CA VAL A 16 24.37 -16.05 -21.83
C VAL A 16 24.56 -15.04 -22.96
N GLU A 17 23.49 -14.37 -23.39
CA GLU A 17 23.56 -13.26 -24.38
C GLU A 17 24.52 -12.14 -23.94
N ARG A 18 24.67 -11.94 -22.63
CA ARG A 18 25.54 -10.93 -22.02
C ARG A 18 26.91 -11.48 -21.57
N LYS A 19 27.26 -12.71 -21.97
CA LYS A 19 28.52 -13.39 -21.58
C LYS A 19 28.69 -13.53 -20.06
N LEU A 20 27.58 -13.72 -19.34
CA LEU A 20 27.56 -14.00 -17.91
C LEU A 20 27.29 -15.49 -17.66
N ASN A 21 27.85 -16.03 -16.59
CA ASN A 21 27.63 -17.43 -16.19
C ASN A 21 26.16 -17.69 -15.86
N GLU A 22 25.68 -18.88 -16.21
CA GLU A 22 24.34 -19.34 -15.86
C GLU A 22 24.17 -19.52 -14.36
N LEU A 23 22.95 -19.29 -13.87
CA LEU A 23 22.57 -19.53 -12.48
C LEU A 23 21.89 -20.89 -12.36
N VAL A 24 22.11 -21.57 -11.23
CA VAL A 24 21.40 -22.81 -10.93
C VAL A 24 19.95 -22.46 -10.56
N VAL A 25 19.00 -23.05 -11.29
CA VAL A 25 17.56 -22.89 -11.03
C VAL A 25 17.09 -24.15 -10.29
N GLU A 26 16.93 -24.06 -8.98
CA GLU A 26 16.33 -25.14 -8.18
C GLU A 26 14.86 -24.84 -7.90
N VAL A 27 14.00 -25.80 -8.26
CA VAL A 27 12.58 -25.75 -7.93
C VAL A 27 12.36 -26.49 -6.63
N VAL A 28 12.26 -25.75 -5.53
CA VAL A 28 11.81 -26.31 -4.26
C VAL A 28 10.29 -26.39 -4.26
N ASP A 29 9.76 -27.58 -3.96
CA ASP A 29 8.35 -27.80 -3.68
C ASP A 29 8.04 -27.30 -2.26
N LEU A 30 6.95 -26.52 -2.14
CA LEU A 30 6.51 -26.03 -0.84
C LEU A 30 5.89 -27.21 -0.09
N VAL A 31 6.57 -27.67 0.96
CA VAL A 31 6.02 -28.65 1.88
C VAL A 31 4.95 -27.95 2.71
N GLY A 32 3.69 -28.31 2.48
CA GLY A 32 2.58 -27.94 3.36
C GLY A 32 2.60 -28.81 4.64
N PRO A 33 2.00 -28.36 5.75
CA PRO A 33 1.82 -29.21 6.93
C PRO A 33 0.93 -30.41 6.56
N ASP A 34 1.29 -31.61 7.04
CA ASP A 34 0.74 -32.91 6.63
C ASP A 34 -0.77 -33.14 6.91
N ASN A 35 -1.52 -32.13 7.36
CA ASN A 35 -2.92 -32.27 7.76
C ASN A 35 -3.82 -31.11 7.27
N ALA A 36 -3.73 -30.74 6.00
CA ALA A 36 -4.74 -29.87 5.40
C ALA A 36 -5.04 -30.37 3.99
N GLU A 37 -6.30 -30.76 3.77
CA GLU A 37 -6.85 -31.00 2.46
C GLU A 37 -6.40 -29.89 1.51
N GLU A 38 -5.72 -30.32 0.45
CA GLU A 38 -5.37 -29.58 -0.75
C GLU A 38 -5.47 -28.06 -0.61
N SER A 39 -4.44 -27.44 -0.01
CA SER A 39 -4.34 -25.98 0.05
C SER A 39 -4.20 -25.46 -1.38
N GLU A 40 -5.33 -25.10 -1.98
CA GLU A 40 -5.43 -24.48 -3.30
C GLU A 40 -4.42 -23.33 -3.32
N LYS A 41 -3.40 -23.43 -4.20
CA LYS A 41 -2.24 -22.54 -4.23
C LYS A 41 -2.69 -21.08 -4.31
N MET A 42 -2.74 -20.41 -3.17
CA MET A 42 -3.11 -19.00 -3.09
C MET A 42 -1.94 -18.17 -3.60
N SER A 43 -2.10 -17.56 -4.79
CA SER A 43 -1.07 -16.65 -5.31
C SER A 43 -1.00 -15.39 -4.44
N SER A 44 0.20 -14.81 -4.31
CA SER A 44 0.41 -13.59 -3.51
C SER A 44 -0.48 -12.42 -3.96
N THR A 45 -0.85 -12.38 -5.24
CA THR A 45 -1.81 -11.42 -5.80
C THR A 45 -3.25 -11.71 -5.38
N LYS A 46 -3.63 -13.00 -5.29
CA LYS A 46 -4.97 -13.43 -4.84
C LYS A 46 -5.15 -13.09 -3.35
N LEU A 47 -4.13 -13.34 -2.53
CA LEU A 47 -4.11 -12.96 -1.11
C LEU A 47 -4.20 -11.44 -0.92
N ARG A 48 -3.40 -10.65 -1.64
CA ARG A 48 -3.44 -9.18 -1.56
C ARG A 48 -4.81 -8.62 -1.95
N LYS A 49 -5.45 -9.18 -2.99
CA LYS A 49 -6.80 -8.78 -3.41
C LYS A 49 -7.87 -9.16 -2.39
N MET A 50 -7.74 -10.32 -1.75
CA MET A 50 -8.69 -10.80 -0.75
C MET A 50 -8.62 -9.94 0.52
N ILE A 51 -7.43 -9.65 1.03
CA ILE A 51 -7.23 -8.74 2.17
C ILE A 51 -7.86 -7.37 1.88
N LEU A 52 -7.59 -6.80 0.71
CA LEU A 52 -8.17 -5.51 0.31
C LEU A 52 -9.70 -5.56 0.16
N GLY A 53 -10.24 -6.70 -0.30
CA GLY A 53 -11.68 -6.95 -0.39
C GLY A 53 -12.35 -7.02 0.98
N SER A 54 -11.73 -7.71 1.94
CA SER A 54 -12.22 -7.81 3.32
C SER A 54 -12.36 -6.45 4.01
N PHE A 55 -11.43 -5.51 3.75
CA PHE A 55 -11.53 -4.13 4.21
C PHE A 55 -12.72 -3.35 3.62
N ASN A 56 -13.15 -3.69 2.39
CA ASN A 56 -14.23 -2.98 1.69
C ASN A 56 -15.61 -3.63 1.89
N SER A 57 -15.68 -4.94 2.14
CA SER A 57 -16.93 -5.69 2.32
C SER A 57 -17.51 -5.57 3.72
N ALA A 58 -16.68 -5.30 4.72
CA ALA A 58 -17.13 -4.79 6.01
C ALA A 58 -17.50 -3.32 5.83
N GLY A 59 -18.68 -3.04 5.26
CA GLY A 59 -19.14 -1.68 4.96
C GLY A 59 -18.83 -0.76 6.15
N LEU A 60 -18.03 0.29 5.90
CA LEU A 60 -17.55 1.29 6.86
C LEU A 60 -17.68 0.80 8.31
N ASN A 61 -16.80 -0.12 8.69
CA ASN A 61 -16.73 -0.81 9.97
C ASN A 61 -17.56 -0.13 11.11
N PRO A 62 -18.63 -0.75 11.63
CA PRO A 62 -19.18 -0.37 12.93
C PRO A 62 -18.16 -0.60 14.09
N LEU A 63 -16.98 -1.18 13.78
CA LEU A 63 -15.82 -1.34 14.67
C LEU A 63 -15.14 -0.03 15.11
N CYS A 64 -15.64 1.14 14.67
CA CYS A 64 -15.25 2.44 15.24
C CYS A 64 -15.47 2.55 16.76
N LYS A 65 -16.26 1.64 17.40
CA LYS A 65 -16.78 1.84 18.76
C LYS A 65 -16.21 0.93 19.85
N GLN A 66 -15.28 0.03 19.59
CA GLN A 66 -14.69 -0.77 20.68
C GLN A 66 -13.17 -0.84 20.55
N GLY A 67 -12.50 0.05 21.27
CA GLY A 67 -11.10 -0.15 21.64
C GLY A 67 -11.02 -1.42 22.49
N GLY A 68 -10.45 -2.47 21.92
CA GLY A 68 -10.13 -3.72 22.60
C GLY A 68 -8.63 -3.79 22.87
N GLU A 69 -8.29 -4.25 24.06
CA GLU A 69 -6.91 -4.52 24.48
C GLU A 69 -6.25 -5.53 23.54
N VAL A 70 -5.02 -5.21 23.13
CA VAL A 70 -4.05 -6.07 22.44
C VAL A 70 -4.34 -6.39 20.97
N GLY A 71 -3.71 -5.64 20.07
CA GLY A 71 -3.10 -6.25 18.88
C GLY A 71 -3.59 -5.84 17.50
N GLU A 72 -4.67 -5.07 17.36
CA GLU A 72 -5.07 -4.55 16.04
C GLU A 72 -5.17 -3.02 16.13
N LEU A 73 -4.18 -2.34 15.53
CA LEU A 73 -4.20 -0.91 15.22
C LEU A 73 -5.27 -0.66 14.14
N GLU A 74 -6.52 -0.93 14.48
CA GLU A 74 -7.65 -0.55 13.65
C GLU A 74 -7.73 0.99 13.64
N HIS A 75 -7.97 1.54 12.46
CA HIS A 75 -7.86 2.97 12.18
C HIS A 75 -8.94 3.75 12.95
N ILE A 76 -8.64 4.12 14.20
CA ILE A 76 -9.52 4.94 15.03
C ILE A 76 -9.72 6.27 14.32
N ARG A 77 -10.97 6.57 13.96
CA ARG A 77 -11.36 7.88 13.48
C ARG A 77 -10.94 8.92 14.51
N SER A 78 -9.99 9.78 14.16
CA SER A 78 -9.52 10.84 15.06
C SER A 78 -10.46 12.05 15.10
N THR A 79 -11.45 12.12 14.20
CA THR A 79 -12.44 13.21 14.15
C THR A 79 -13.76 12.84 14.84
N PRO A 80 -14.42 13.78 15.54
CA PRO A 80 -15.78 13.60 16.04
C PRO A 80 -16.76 13.16 14.95
N GLU A 81 -17.86 12.50 15.34
CA GLU A 81 -18.90 12.04 14.40
C GLU A 81 -19.49 13.20 13.56
N THR A 82 -19.47 14.42 14.11
CA THR A 82 -19.96 15.66 13.50
C THR A 82 -19.04 16.25 12.42
N LEU A 83 -17.80 15.79 12.30
CA LEU A 83 -16.81 16.30 11.33
C LEU A 83 -16.46 15.24 10.29
N PRO A 84 -16.06 15.58 9.07
CA PRO A 84 -15.67 14.58 8.07
C PRO A 84 -14.58 13.61 8.57
N TYR A 85 -14.57 12.39 8.01
CA TYR A 85 -13.46 11.46 8.22
C TYR A 85 -12.23 11.98 7.48
N VAL A 86 -11.07 12.02 8.14
CA VAL A 86 -9.84 12.56 7.56
C VAL A 86 -8.88 11.41 7.25
N ILE A 87 -8.44 11.33 5.99
CA ILE A 87 -7.48 10.33 5.52
C ILE A 87 -6.13 11.02 5.28
N GLY A 88 -5.11 10.63 6.05
CA GLY A 88 -3.74 11.09 5.84
C GLY A 88 -3.03 10.27 4.76
N LEU A 89 -3.01 10.77 3.52
CA LEU A 89 -2.29 10.11 2.44
C LEU A 89 -0.79 10.45 2.48
N THR A 90 0.02 9.51 2.94
CA THR A 90 1.48 9.66 3.08
C THR A 90 2.27 8.67 2.21
N GLY A 91 3.59 8.84 2.12
CA GLY A 91 4.50 7.98 1.36
C GLY A 91 5.66 8.74 0.69
N GLY A 92 6.68 8.01 0.25
CA GLY A 92 7.88 8.56 -0.41
C GLY A 92 7.64 9.19 -1.78
N ILE A 93 8.68 9.78 -2.38
CA ILE A 93 8.58 10.35 -3.73
C ILE A 93 8.24 9.25 -4.76
N ALA A 94 7.46 9.58 -5.78
CA ALA A 94 6.99 8.65 -6.81
C ALA A 94 6.20 7.41 -6.32
N SER A 95 5.74 7.38 -5.07
CA SER A 95 4.95 6.26 -4.52
C SER A 95 3.49 6.18 -5.00
N GLY A 96 3.05 7.10 -5.86
CA GLY A 96 1.69 7.11 -6.41
C GLY A 96 0.64 7.86 -5.59
N LYS A 97 1.03 8.65 -4.57
CA LYS A 97 0.08 9.47 -3.76
C LYS A 97 -0.84 10.33 -4.62
N THR A 98 -0.29 11.04 -5.61
CA THR A 98 -1.09 11.88 -6.52
C THR A 98 -2.13 11.06 -7.29
N THR A 99 -1.79 9.83 -7.68
CA THR A 99 -2.73 8.91 -8.34
C THR A 99 -3.88 8.53 -7.41
N ILE A 100 -3.58 8.14 -6.17
CA ILE A 100 -4.60 7.78 -5.18
C ILE A 100 -5.46 8.98 -4.80
N SER A 101 -4.86 10.16 -4.62
CA SER A 101 -5.59 11.41 -4.38
C SER A 101 -6.58 11.72 -5.49
N ASN A 102 -6.21 11.52 -6.76
CA ASN A 102 -7.11 11.70 -7.90
C ASN A 102 -8.26 10.68 -7.92
N VAL A 103 -8.03 9.45 -7.45
CA VAL A 103 -9.09 8.44 -7.30
C VAL A 103 -10.06 8.84 -6.20
N LEU A 104 -9.55 9.26 -5.03
CA LEU A 104 -10.38 9.74 -3.92
C LEU A 104 -11.21 10.96 -4.34
N LYS A 105 -10.62 11.89 -5.10
CA LYS A 105 -11.32 13.06 -5.64
C LYS A 105 -12.50 12.70 -6.54
N LYS A 106 -12.39 11.62 -7.32
CA LYS A 106 -13.50 11.12 -8.14
C LYS A 106 -14.61 10.49 -7.30
N GLY A 107 -14.28 9.99 -6.11
CA GLY A 107 -15.23 9.49 -5.12
C GLY A 107 -15.74 10.58 -4.17
N GLU A 108 -15.83 11.83 -4.63
CA GLU A 108 -16.41 12.96 -3.88
C GLU A 108 -15.66 13.34 -2.58
N CYS A 109 -14.40 12.89 -2.43
CA CYS A 109 -13.56 13.32 -1.32
C CYS A 109 -12.93 14.68 -1.64
N GLU A 110 -13.04 15.62 -0.71
CA GLU A 110 -12.30 16.88 -0.77
C GLU A 110 -10.81 16.62 -0.56
N ILE A 111 -9.96 17.21 -1.40
CA ILE A 111 -8.52 16.98 -1.37
C ILE A 111 -7.81 18.22 -0.83
N ILE A 112 -7.15 18.06 0.31
CA ILE A 112 -6.25 19.06 0.87
C ILE A 112 -4.82 18.76 0.41
N ASP A 113 -4.28 19.61 -0.47
CA ASP A 113 -2.93 19.45 -1.02
C ASP A 113 -1.90 20.20 -0.14
N CYS A 114 -1.21 19.43 0.71
CA CYS A 114 -0.21 19.98 1.63
C CYS A 114 1.01 20.59 0.92
N ASP A 115 1.38 20.13 -0.27
CA ASP A 115 2.52 20.69 -1.01
C ASP A 115 2.20 22.11 -1.47
N LYS A 116 0.97 22.32 -1.99
CA LYS A 116 0.50 23.67 -2.37
C LYS A 116 0.33 24.58 -1.17
N LEU A 117 -0.26 24.08 -0.08
CA LEU A 117 -0.44 24.86 1.15
C LEU A 117 0.90 25.26 1.73
N GLY A 118 1.86 24.34 1.79
CA GLY A 118 3.23 24.62 2.21
C GLY A 118 3.84 25.74 1.37
N HIS A 119 3.78 25.63 0.04
CA HIS A 119 4.29 26.69 -0.83
C HIS A 119 3.63 28.05 -0.56
N SER A 120 2.32 28.10 -0.39
CA SER A 120 1.60 29.34 -0.07
C SER A 120 2.00 29.94 1.28
N ALA A 121 2.29 29.09 2.27
CA ALA A 121 2.72 29.53 3.58
C ALA A 121 4.08 30.22 3.54
N TYR A 122 4.98 29.87 2.61
CA TYR A 122 6.31 30.49 2.48
C TYR A 122 6.36 31.72 1.57
N LEU A 123 5.23 32.18 1.02
CA LEU A 123 5.21 33.37 0.17
C LEU A 123 5.74 34.60 0.94
N LYS A 124 6.55 35.42 0.26
CA LYS A 124 7.11 36.65 0.84
C LYS A 124 5.99 37.52 1.41
N GLY A 125 6.16 37.95 2.64
CA GLY A 125 5.16 38.75 3.36
C GLY A 125 4.17 37.93 4.19
N SER A 126 4.16 36.60 4.11
CA SER A 126 3.35 35.76 5.00
C SER A 126 3.90 35.75 6.42
N LYS A 127 3.06 35.43 7.41
CA LYS A 127 3.50 35.27 8.80
C LYS A 127 4.61 34.21 8.93
N THR A 128 4.46 33.07 8.27
CA THR A 128 5.42 31.97 8.32
C THR A 128 6.74 32.34 7.65
N PHE A 129 6.73 33.14 6.57
CA PHE A 129 7.95 33.61 5.91
C PHE A 129 8.84 34.41 6.88
N HIS A 130 8.26 35.36 7.63
CA HIS A 130 9.01 36.15 8.60
C HIS A 130 9.62 35.26 9.70
N GLN A 131 8.86 34.28 10.20
CA GLN A 131 9.33 33.35 11.24
C GLN A 131 10.48 32.43 10.82
N VAL A 132 10.69 32.21 9.53
CA VAL A 132 11.71 31.28 9.00
C VAL A 132 12.96 32.02 8.54
N VAL A 133 12.82 33.29 8.15
CA VAL A 133 13.93 34.11 7.63
C VAL A 133 14.65 34.89 8.74
N ASP A 134 13.96 35.18 9.84
CA ASP A 134 14.57 35.68 11.09
C ASP A 134 15.38 34.58 11.81
#